data_AF-A0A7Z8VSV2-F1
#
_entry.id   AF-A0A7Z8VSV2-F1
#
_cell.length_a   1.000
_cell.length_b   1.000
_cell.length_c   1.000
_cell.angle_alpha   90.00
_cell.angle_beta   90.00
_cell.angle_gamma   90.00
#
_symmetry.space_group_name_H-M   'P 1'
#
loop_
_entity.id
_entity.type
_entity.pdbx_description
1 polymer ?
#
loop_
_entity_poly.entity_id
_entity_poly.type
_entity_poly.pdbx_seq_one_letter_code
_entity_poly.pdbx_strand_id
1 'polypeptide(L)'
;MLEPRLEIFAQALAFGKSQSDAYREMIPKSKAKDATIWDSASKLAAKPEVIQRVKELQQESKERFLISVGQKRMWLNQVISRSLQAEEVFDNNGESIGQFKFQGGDVIRAINELNKMDGDHAPAKQEYKLSS
;
A
#
# COMPACT_ATOMS: atom_id res chain seq x y z
N MET A 1 6.42 6.53 -21.21
CA MET A 1 7.39 7.18 -20.29
C MET A 1 7.46 8.65 -20.67
N LEU A 2 7.29 9.56 -19.70
CA LEU A 2 7.33 11.00 -19.95
C LEU A 2 8.77 11.51 -20.07
N GLU A 3 8.92 12.74 -20.54
CA GLU A 3 10.19 13.47 -20.41
C GLU A 3 10.56 13.61 -18.92
N PRO A 4 11.86 13.53 -18.54
CA PRO A 4 12.28 13.43 -17.14
C PRO A 4 11.72 14.47 -16.18
N ARG A 5 11.55 15.73 -16.59
CA ARG A 5 10.98 16.76 -15.72
C ARG A 5 9.48 16.56 -15.52
N LEU A 6 8.76 16.19 -16.58
CA LEU A 6 7.35 15.86 -16.49
C LEU A 6 7.11 14.61 -15.63
N GLU A 7 8.03 13.65 -15.63
CA GLU A 7 7.97 12.49 -14.75
C GLU A 7 8.10 12.89 -13.27
N ILE A 8 9.02 13.81 -12.92
CA ILE A 8 9.14 14.36 -11.56
C ILE A 8 7.82 15.02 -11.13
N PHE A 9 7.21 15.81 -12.01
CA PHE A 9 5.92 16.46 -11.75
C PHE A 9 4.81 15.42 -11.49
N ALA A 10 4.71 14.40 -12.35
CA ALA A 10 3.73 13.33 -12.21
C ALA A 10 3.92 12.52 -10.93
N GLN A 11 5.17 12.21 -10.56
CA GLN A 11 5.50 11.55 -9.30
C GLN A 11 5.07 12.39 -8.09
N ALA A 12 5.43 13.67 -8.05
CA ALA A 12 5.06 14.56 -6.96
C ALA A 12 3.53 14.65 -6.77
N LEU A 13 2.76 14.72 -7.86
CA LEU A 13 1.30 14.66 -7.81
C LEU A 13 0.77 13.31 -7.30
N ALA A 14 1.34 12.20 -7.76
CA ALA A 14 0.96 10.87 -7.30
C ALA A 14 1.20 10.67 -5.80
N PHE A 15 2.23 11.32 -5.23
CA PHE A 15 2.52 11.37 -3.79
C PHE A 15 1.66 12.38 -3.01
N GLY A 16 0.71 13.05 -3.66
CA GLY A 16 -0.27 13.92 -2.99
C GLY A 16 0.15 15.37 -2.82
N LYS A 17 1.22 15.84 -3.47
CA LYS A 17 1.59 17.26 -3.45
C LYS A 17 0.60 18.11 -4.25
N SER A 18 0.52 19.39 -3.90
CA SER A 18 -0.24 20.35 -4.70
C SER A 18 0.41 20.52 -6.08
N GLN A 19 -0.38 20.94 -7.08
CA GLN A 19 0.14 21.20 -8.43
C GLN A 19 1.28 22.23 -8.41
N SER A 20 1.15 23.28 -7.60
CA SER A 20 2.20 24.30 -7.45
C SER A 20 3.49 23.74 -6.88
N ASP A 21 3.40 22.90 -5.84
CA ASP A 21 4.59 22.31 -5.21
C ASP A 21 5.27 21.30 -6.14
N ALA A 22 4.49 20.47 -6.82
CA ALA A 22 4.99 19.57 -7.86
C ALA A 22 5.70 20.35 -8.98
N TYR A 23 5.17 21.51 -9.37
CA TYR A 23 5.79 22.36 -10.39
C TYR A 23 7.11 22.97 -9.91
N ARG A 24 7.20 23.36 -8.63
CA ARG A 24 8.45 23.83 -8.02
C ARG A 24 9.48 22.72 -7.94
N GLU A 25 9.10 21.48 -7.71
CA GLU A 25 10.03 20.34 -7.73
C GLU A 25 10.51 20.00 -9.14
N MET A 26 9.64 20.14 -10.12
CA MET A 26 10.02 20.02 -11.53
C MET A 26 11.03 21.11 -11.95
N ILE A 27 10.91 22.33 -11.39
CA ILE A 27 11.77 23.48 -11.71
C ILE A 27 12.22 24.20 -10.41
N PRO A 28 13.17 23.62 -9.65
CA PRO A 28 13.52 24.11 -8.30
C PRO A 28 14.20 25.49 -8.28
N LYS A 29 14.77 25.92 -9.41
CA LYS A 29 15.41 27.24 -9.55
C LYS A 29 14.52 28.29 -10.21
N SER A 30 13.21 28.03 -10.30
CA SER A 30 12.26 28.98 -10.90
C SER A 30 12.20 30.27 -10.09
N LYS A 31 12.35 31.41 -10.77
CA LYS A 31 12.11 32.75 -10.21
C LYS A 31 10.72 33.29 -10.57
N ALA A 32 9.85 32.44 -11.12
CA ALA A 32 8.50 32.84 -11.51
C ALA A 32 7.66 33.20 -10.27
N LYS A 33 6.75 34.16 -10.43
CA LYS A 33 5.80 34.54 -9.39
C LYS A 33 4.81 33.40 -9.15
N ASP A 34 4.24 33.35 -7.95
CA ASP A 34 3.31 32.29 -7.55
C ASP A 34 2.11 32.15 -8.48
N ALA A 35 1.53 33.27 -8.93
CA ALA A 35 0.42 33.27 -9.88
C ALA A 35 0.79 32.57 -11.21
N THR A 36 2.01 32.82 -11.72
CA THR A 36 2.51 32.19 -12.95
C THR A 36 2.76 30.70 -12.75
N ILE A 37 3.28 30.32 -11.58
CA ILE A 37 3.50 28.91 -11.24
C ILE A 37 2.17 28.17 -11.17
N TRP A 38 1.17 28.76 -10.52
CA TRP A 38 -0.15 28.13 -10.38
C TRP A 38 -0.82 27.91 -11.74
N ASP A 39 -0.85 28.94 -12.59
CA ASP A 39 -1.39 28.82 -13.96
C ASP A 39 -0.64 27.77 -14.80
N SER A 40 0.70 27.78 -14.75
CA SER A 40 1.51 26.81 -15.48
C SER A 40 1.32 25.38 -14.97
N ALA A 41 1.25 25.20 -13.65
CA ALA A 41 1.05 23.91 -13.01
C ALA A 41 -0.34 23.33 -13.33
N SER A 42 -1.38 24.17 -13.32
CA SER A 42 -2.74 23.78 -13.68
C SER A 42 -2.81 23.30 -15.14
N LYS A 43 -2.24 24.08 -16.07
CA LYS A 43 -2.14 23.69 -17.49
C LYS A 43 -1.38 22.38 -17.68
N LEU A 44 -0.32 22.16 -16.91
CA LEU A 44 0.48 20.95 -17.00
C LEU A 44 -0.24 19.72 -16.42
N ALA A 45 -0.93 19.89 -15.29
CA ALA A 45 -1.73 18.83 -14.67
C ALA A 45 -2.94 18.43 -15.52
N ALA A 46 -3.45 19.32 -16.36
CA ALA A 46 -4.55 19.04 -17.30
C ALA A 46 -4.11 18.25 -18.55
N LYS A 47 -2.80 18.06 -18.78
CA LYS A 47 -2.31 17.34 -19.95
C LYS A 47 -2.66 15.84 -19.87
N PRO A 48 -3.25 15.24 -20.93
CA PRO A 48 -3.68 13.84 -20.90
C PRO A 48 -2.57 12.86 -20.49
N GLU A 49 -1.35 13.06 -20.97
CA GLU A 49 -0.20 12.21 -20.67
C GLU A 49 0.24 12.29 -19.21
N VAL A 50 0.09 13.45 -18.56
CA VAL A 50 0.37 13.63 -17.13
C VAL A 50 -0.74 12.98 -16.30
N ILE A 51 -2.01 13.20 -16.66
CA ILE A 51 -3.15 12.57 -15.99
C ILE A 51 -3.02 11.05 -16.00
N GLN A 52 -2.73 10.49 -17.18
CA GLN A 52 -2.57 9.05 -17.36
C GLN A 52 -1.42 8.53 -16.50
N ARG A 53 -0.27 9.20 -16.51
CA ARG A 53 0.90 8.78 -15.73
C ARG A 53 0.67 8.86 -14.22
N VAL A 54 -0.01 9.90 -13.73
CA VAL A 54 -0.37 10.02 -12.30
C VAL A 54 -1.27 8.86 -11.88
N LYS A 55 -2.26 8.49 -12.70
CA LYS A 55 -3.13 7.34 -12.42
C LYS A 55 -2.36 6.03 -12.37
N GLU A 56 -1.44 5.80 -13.30
CA GLU A 56 -0.56 4.61 -13.29
C GLU A 56 0.25 4.55 -11.99
N LEU A 57 0.91 5.64 -11.61
CA LEU A 57 1.72 5.70 -10.39
C LEU A 57 0.90 5.48 -9.12
N GLN A 58 -0.32 6.04 -9.07
CA GLN A 58 -1.24 5.83 -7.96
C GLN A 58 -1.72 4.37 -7.90
N GLN A 59 -1.98 3.75 -9.06
CA GLN A 59 -2.38 2.35 -9.13
C GLN A 59 -1.24 1.42 -8.72
N GLU A 60 -0.03 1.65 -9.22
CA GLU A 60 1.17 0.92 -8.79
C GLU A 60 1.42 1.06 -7.28
N SER A 61 1.20 2.27 -6.73
CA SER A 61 1.34 2.50 -5.29
C SER A 61 0.31 1.72 -4.48
N LYS A 62 -0.96 1.72 -4.91
CA LYS A 62 -2.01 0.90 -4.29
C LYS A 62 -1.66 -0.58 -4.34
N GLU A 63 -1.19 -1.07 -5.49
CA GLU A 63 -0.77 -2.47 -5.64
C GLU A 63 0.43 -2.82 -4.75
N ARG A 64 1.37 -1.88 -4.53
CA ARG A 64 2.50 -2.06 -3.60
C ARG A 64 2.09 -2.05 -2.13
N PHE A 65 1.02 -1.34 -1.76
CA PHE A 65 0.53 -1.25 -0.38
C PHE A 65 -0.51 -2.32 -0.02
N LEU A 66 -1.15 -2.95 -1.00
CA LEU A 66 -2.12 -4.02 -0.78
C LEU A 66 -1.41 -5.36 -0.61
N ILE A 67 -1.65 -6.01 0.53
CA ILE A 67 -1.19 -7.39 0.73
C ILE A 67 -2.09 -8.30 -0.08
N SER A 68 -1.52 -9.00 -1.07
CA SER A 68 -2.32 -9.91 -1.91
C SER A 68 -2.88 -11.10 -1.12
N VAL A 69 -4.01 -11.67 -1.58
CA VAL A 69 -4.61 -12.88 -1.01
C VAL A 69 -3.61 -14.06 -0.94
N GLY A 70 -2.76 -14.21 -1.96
CA GLY A 70 -1.72 -15.25 -1.97
C GLY A 70 -0.69 -15.05 -0.85
N GLN A 71 -0.30 -13.80 -0.59
CA GLN A 71 0.65 -13.45 0.46
C GLN A 71 0.05 -13.62 1.86
N LYS A 72 -1.23 -13.26 2.04
CA LYS A 72 -2.00 -13.56 3.26
C LYS A 72 -2.02 -15.07 3.54
N ARG A 73 -2.30 -15.90 2.52
CA ARG A 73 -2.29 -17.37 2.63
C ARG A 73 -0.91 -17.91 3.03
N MET A 74 0.16 -17.38 2.42
CA MET A 74 1.52 -17.77 2.76
C MET A 74 1.86 -17.49 4.23
N TRP A 75 1.54 -16.28 4.72
CA TRP A 75 1.77 -15.92 6.12
C TRP A 75 0.95 -16.77 7.09
N LEU A 76 -0.33 -17.03 6.77
CA LEU A 76 -1.18 -17.93 7.58
C LEU A 76 -0.58 -19.33 7.65
N ASN A 77 -0.11 -19.89 6.53
CA ASN A 77 0.54 -21.20 6.51
C ASN A 77 1.82 -21.20 7.36
N GLN A 78 2.64 -20.14 7.31
CA GLN A 78 3.84 -20.02 8.14
C GLN A 78 3.49 -19.99 9.63
N VAL A 79 2.47 -19.21 10.01
CA VAL A 79 1.98 -19.12 11.40
C VAL A 79 1.47 -20.47 11.89
N ILE A 80 0.68 -21.17 11.08
CA ILE A 80 0.17 -22.51 11.40
C ILE A 80 1.35 -23.46 11.62
N SER A 81 2.27 -23.57 10.65
CA SER A 81 3.43 -24.46 10.75
C SER A 81 4.27 -24.20 11.99
N ARG A 82 4.57 -22.92 12.31
CA ARG A 82 5.33 -22.57 13.52
C ARG A 82 4.57 -22.85 14.79
N SER A 83 3.25 -22.64 14.80
CA SER A 83 2.42 -22.91 15.98
C SER A 83 2.29 -24.41 16.31
N LEU A 84 2.54 -25.28 15.33
CA LEU A 84 2.58 -26.73 15.52
C LEU A 84 3.95 -27.22 16.03
N GLN A 85 4.99 -26.41 15.90
CA GLN A 85 6.33 -26.74 16.38
C GLN A 85 6.48 -26.33 17.85
N ALA A 86 7.05 -27.24 18.63
CA ALA A 86 7.57 -26.94 19.96
C ALA A 86 9.10 -26.92 19.85
N GLU A 87 9.69 -25.78 20.20
CA GLU A 87 11.13 -25.58 20.19
C GLU A 87 11.65 -25.79 21.61
N GLU A 88 12.70 -26.57 21.79
CA GLU A 88 13.36 -26.67 23.10
C GLU A 88 14.11 -25.37 23.41
N VAL A 89 13.96 -24.91 24.65
CA VAL A 89 14.65 -23.74 25.16
C VAL A 89 15.79 -24.23 26.03
N PHE A 90 16.98 -23.74 25.76
CA PHE A 90 18.18 -24.04 26.53
C PHE A 90 18.60 -22.82 27.36
N ASP A 91 19.18 -23.06 28.53
CA ASP A 91 19.85 -22.01 29.30
C ASP A 91 21.22 -21.65 28.69
N ASN A 92 21.90 -20.69 29.32
CA ASN A 92 23.24 -20.26 28.88
C ASN A 92 24.33 -21.33 29.04
N ASN A 93 24.04 -22.42 29.76
CA ASN A 93 24.93 -23.55 29.99
C ASN A 93 24.62 -24.72 29.04
N GLY A 94 23.58 -24.61 28.21
CA GLY A 94 23.16 -25.64 27.27
C GLY A 94 22.21 -26.69 27.85
N GLU A 95 21.68 -26.49 29.06
CA GLU A 95 20.67 -27.38 29.65
C GLU A 95 19.27 -27.00 29.19
N SER A 96 18.45 -27.99 28.82
CA SER A 96 17.06 -27.76 28.40
C SER A 96 16.20 -27.34 29.59
N ILE A 97 15.61 -26.14 29.52
CA ILE A 97 14.78 -25.54 30.57
C ILE A 97 13.29 -25.56 30.24
N GLY A 98 12.90 -26.13 29.09
CA GLY A 98 11.51 -26.31 28.73
C GLY A 98 11.26 -26.24 27.22
N GLN A 99 9.98 -26.11 26.86
CA GLN A 99 9.55 -26.01 25.48
C GLN A 99 8.84 -24.69 25.24
N PHE A 100 9.26 -23.98 24.20
CA PHE A 100 8.59 -22.82 23.67
C PHE A 100 7.66 -23.25 22.53
N LYS A 101 6.40 -22.81 22.61
CA LYS A 101 5.43 -22.99 21.53
C LYS A 101 5.01 -21.61 21.03
N PHE A 102 5.22 -21.37 19.74
CA PHE A 102 4.83 -20.11 19.13
C PHE A 102 3.30 -19.92 19.18
N GLN A 103 2.86 -18.85 19.85
CA GLN A 103 1.46 -18.46 19.91
C GLN A 103 1.13 -17.54 18.72
N GLY A 104 0.63 -18.13 17.63
CA GLY A 104 0.32 -17.41 16.39
C GLY A 104 -0.88 -16.44 16.43
N GLY A 105 -1.53 -16.29 17.58
CA GLY A 105 -2.81 -15.56 17.72
C GLY A 105 -2.76 -14.10 17.27
N ASP A 106 -1.70 -13.36 17.62
CA ASP A 106 -1.61 -11.94 17.28
C ASP A 106 -1.36 -11.71 15.78
N VAL A 107 -0.66 -12.63 15.11
CA VAL A 107 -0.47 -12.56 13.65
C VAL A 107 -1.79 -12.80 12.93
N ILE A 108 -2.58 -13.78 13.38
CA ILE A 108 -3.91 -14.05 12.80
C ILE A 108 -4.85 -12.84 13.00
N ARG A 109 -4.81 -12.19 14.17
CA ARG A 109 -5.59 -10.96 14.43
C ARG A 109 -5.19 -9.82 13.51
N ALA A 110 -3.90 -9.60 13.29
CA ALA A 110 -3.41 -8.56 12.38
C ALA A 110 -3.87 -8.81 10.93
N ILE A 111 -3.79 -10.05 10.45
CA ILE A 111 -4.28 -10.43 9.11
C ILE A 111 -5.79 -10.21 9.00
N ASN A 112 -6.56 -10.57 10.03
CA ASN A 112 -8.00 -10.35 10.05
C ASN A 112 -8.36 -8.85 9.99
N GLU A 113 -7.61 -7.99 10.68
CA GLU A 113 -7.85 -6.55 10.64
C GLU A 113 -7.55 -5.96 9.25
N LEU A 114 -6.47 -6.41 8.61
CA LEU A 114 -6.15 -6.04 7.23
C LEU A 114 -7.26 -6.47 6.25
N ASN A 115 -7.82 -7.67 6.40
CA ASN A 115 -8.95 -8.13 5.57
C ASN A 115 -10.19 -7.24 5.71
N LYS A 116 -10.46 -6.70 6.90
CA LYS A 116 -11.58 -5.76 7.10
C LYS A 116 -11.31 -4.42 6.40
N MET A 117 -10.07 -3.92 6.47
CA MET A 117 -9.66 -2.68 5.81
C MET A 117 -9.73 -2.79 4.28
N ASP A 118 -9.38 -3.96 3.73
CA ASP A 118 -9.41 -4.24 2.29
C ASP A 118 -10.84 -4.52 1.76
N GLY A 119 -11.84 -4.66 2.64
CA GLY A 119 -13.22 -4.96 2.25
C GLY A 119 -13.47 -6.42 1.89
N ASP A 120 -12.53 -7.34 2.16
CA ASP A 120 -12.65 -8.78 1.90
C ASP A 120 -13.81 -9.44 2.68
N HIS A 121 -14.32 -8.77 3.72
CA HIS A 121 -15.46 -9.20 4.54
C HIS A 121 -16.78 -8.46 4.21
N ALA A 122 -16.89 -7.78 3.06
CA ALA A 122 -18.14 -7.13 2.69
C ALA A 122 -19.30 -8.15 2.67
N PRO A 123 -20.40 -7.91 3.39
CA PRO A 123 -21.52 -8.85 3.43
C PRO A 123 -22.14 -8.99 2.04
N ALA A 124 -22.20 -10.22 1.52
CA ALA A 124 -22.95 -10.52 0.30
C ALA A 124 -24.44 -10.36 0.59
N LYS A 125 -25.11 -9.40 -0.07
CA LYS A 125 -26.57 -9.28 0.00
C LYS A 125 -27.20 -10.54 -0.60
N GLN A 126 -27.90 -11.31 0.22
CA GLN A 126 -28.67 -12.45 -0.24
C GLN A 126 -30.05 -11.95 -0.66
N GLU A 127 -30.28 -11.82 -1.97
CA GLU A 127 -31.60 -11.47 -2.49
C GLU A 127 -32.53 -12.70 -2.39
N TYR A 128 -33.49 -12.64 -1.47
CA TYR A 128 -34.58 -13.60 -1.42
C TYR A 128 -35.63 -13.21 -2.46
N LYS A 129 -35.72 -13.97 -3.55
CA LYS A 129 -36.89 -13.89 -4.44
C LYS A 129 -38.08 -14.51 -3.71
N LEU A 130 -39.02 -13.66 -3.30
CA LEU A 130 -40.35 -14.09 -2.88
C LEU A 130 -41.05 -14.70 -4.10
N SER A 131 -41.12 -16.03 -4.16
CA SER A 131 -42.00 -16.75 -5.07
C SER A 131 -43.44 -16.49 -4.64
N SER A 132 -44.15 -15.68 -5.44
CA SER A 132 -45.60 -15.47 -5.37
C SER A 132 -46.34 -16.59 -6.08
#